data_AF-A0AAV8VIC7-F1
#
_entry.id   AF-A0AAV8VIC7-F1
#
_cell.length_a   1.000
_cell.length_b   1.000
_cell.length_c   1.000
_cell.angle_alpha   90.00
_cell.angle_beta   90.00
_cell.angle_gamma   90.00
#
_symmetry.space_group_name_H-M   'P 1'
#
loop_
_entity.id
_entity.type
_entity.pdbx_description
1 polymer ?
#
loop_
_entity_poly.entity_id
_entity_poly.type
_entity_poly.pdbx_seq_one_letter_code
_entity_poly.pdbx_strand_id
1 'polypeptide(L)'
;MINSVYDKAKLLYTDTDSLIYQLNVLDIIHEHIKEDSHRFDTSDYEPNNPYGIEQKNKKVPGLMKDENNGQIMLEFVDLREKMYAYKVHNDRIVKRSKGSTLASVKKISFDI
;
A
#
# COMPACT_ATOMS: atom_id res chain seq x y z
N MET A 1 3.44 -20.13 13.80
CA MET A 1 2.36 -20.15 12.79
C MET A 1 2.51 -19.01 11.76
N ILE A 2 3.75 -18.53 11.52
CA ILE A 2 4.03 -17.31 10.73
C ILE A 2 4.39 -17.66 9.27
N ASN A 3 5.10 -18.77 9.04
CA ASN A 3 5.52 -19.19 7.69
C ASN A 3 4.36 -19.49 6.73
N SER A 4 3.23 -19.99 7.22
CA SER A 4 2.06 -20.31 6.38
C SER A 4 1.37 -19.07 5.77
N VAL A 5 1.57 -17.88 6.35
CA VAL A 5 0.88 -16.66 5.91
C VAL A 5 1.63 -16.03 4.75
N TYR A 6 2.96 -15.96 4.85
CA TYR A 6 3.82 -15.47 3.79
C TYR A 6 3.85 -16.41 2.57
N ASP A 7 3.68 -17.72 2.76
CA ASP A 7 3.49 -18.67 1.65
C ASP A 7 2.25 -18.37 0.79
N LYS A 8 1.32 -17.56 1.29
CA LYS A 8 0.11 -17.13 0.58
C LYS A 8 0.15 -15.67 0.14
N ALA A 9 1.26 -14.97 0.37
CA ALA A 9 1.45 -13.62 -0.13
C ALA A 9 1.74 -13.66 -1.64
N LYS A 10 0.97 -12.91 -2.42
CA LYS A 10 1.19 -12.81 -3.86
C LYS A 10 1.65 -11.39 -4.21
N LEU A 11 2.85 -11.28 -4.78
CA LEU A 11 3.33 -10.03 -5.35
C LEU A 11 2.48 -9.69 -6.58
N LEU A 12 1.77 -8.57 -6.55
CA LEU A 12 0.95 -8.08 -7.65
C LEU A 12 1.70 -7.10 -8.55
N TYR A 13 2.52 -6.23 -7.94
CA TYR A 13 3.24 -5.19 -8.66
C TYR A 13 4.54 -4.82 -7.94
N THR A 14 5.57 -4.47 -8.71
CA THR A 14 6.83 -3.92 -8.21
C THR A 14 7.36 -2.82 -9.13
N ASP A 15 7.89 -1.75 -8.55
CA ASP A 15 8.76 -0.78 -9.19
C ASP A 15 10.00 -0.58 -8.28
N THR A 16 10.95 0.23 -8.74
CA THR A 16 12.24 0.56 -8.11
C THR A 16 12.24 0.52 -6.57
N ASP A 17 11.26 1.19 -5.95
CA ASP A 17 11.14 1.37 -4.50
C ASP A 17 9.73 1.07 -3.96
N SER A 18 8.85 0.44 -4.75
CA SER A 18 7.47 0.16 -4.35
C SER A 18 7.05 -1.28 -4.65
N LEU A 19 6.23 -1.83 -3.75
CA LEU A 19 5.72 -3.19 -3.80
C LEU A 19 4.24 -3.18 -3.45
N ILE A 20 3.44 -3.95 -4.20
CA ILE A 20 2.03 -4.18 -3.89
C ILE A 20 1.84 -5.69 -3.74
N TYR A 21 1.42 -6.10 -2.55
CA TYR A 21 1.14 -7.49 -2.23
C TYR A 21 -0.35 -7.71 -2.01
N GLN A 22 -0.86 -8.81 -2.55
CA GLN A 22 -2.12 -9.38 -2.12
C GLN A 22 -1.86 -10.32 -0.95
N LEU A 23 -2.45 -10.01 0.20
CA LEU A 23 -2.48 -10.90 1.34
C LEU A 23 -3.88 -11.41 1.60
N ASN A 24 -3.97 -12.67 2.02
CA ASN A 24 -5.25 -13.30 2.40
C ASN A 24 -5.61 -13.06 3.87
N VAL A 25 -4.72 -12.42 4.65
CA VAL A 25 -4.95 -12.09 6.06
C VAL A 25 -4.56 -10.63 6.27
N LEU A 26 -5.57 -9.79 6.51
CA LEU A 26 -5.45 -8.33 6.50
C LEU A 26 -4.67 -7.77 7.70
N ASP A 27 -4.78 -8.39 8.88
CA ASP A 27 -4.24 -7.80 10.11
C ASP A 27 -2.74 -8.08 10.32
N ILE A 28 -2.21 -9.12 9.68
CA ILE A 28 -0.86 -9.61 9.95
C ILE A 28 0.21 -8.62 9.48
N ILE A 29 -0.02 -7.86 8.40
CA ILE A 29 0.94 -6.83 7.97
C ILE A 29 1.11 -5.74 9.02
N HIS A 30 0.00 -5.24 9.57
CA HIS A 30 0.05 -4.12 10.50
C HIS A 30 0.67 -4.53 11.84
N GLU A 31 0.46 -5.79 12.27
CA GLU A 31 1.20 -6.39 13.39
C GLU A 31 2.71 -6.42 13.13
N HIS A 32 3.14 -6.86 11.94
CA HIS A 32 4.58 -6.89 11.60
C HIS A 32 5.17 -5.48 11.47
N ILE A 33 4.44 -4.51 10.89
CA ILE A 33 4.90 -3.12 10.83
C ILE A 33 5.08 -2.56 12.25
N LYS A 34 4.21 -2.96 13.19
CA LYS A 34 4.30 -2.57 14.60
C LYS A 34 5.50 -3.21 15.30
N GLU A 35 5.73 -4.51 15.09
CA GLU A 35 6.87 -5.24 15.68
C GLU A 35 8.21 -4.75 15.10
N ASP A 36 8.29 -4.60 13.78
CA ASP A 36 9.46 -4.13 13.04
C ASP A 36 9.44 -2.62 12.80
N SER A 37 8.91 -1.83 13.74
CA SER A 37 8.72 -0.38 13.56
C SER A 37 10.00 0.39 13.19
N HIS A 38 11.19 -0.18 13.47
CA HIS A 38 12.47 0.41 13.11
C HIS A 38 12.79 0.35 11.60
N ARG A 39 12.11 -0.52 10.84
CA ARG A 39 12.28 -0.69 9.38
C ARG A 39 11.26 0.11 8.57
N PHE A 40 10.29 0.70 9.25
CA PHE A 40 9.17 1.41 8.63
C PHE A 40 9.10 2.88 9.08
N ASP A 41 8.74 3.76 8.14
CA ASP A 41 8.23 5.09 8.44
C ASP A 41 6.71 4.97 8.68
N THR A 42 6.32 5.18 9.93
CA THR A 42 4.92 5.13 10.40
C THR A 42 4.39 6.52 10.74
N SER A 43 5.14 7.58 10.42
CA SER A 43 4.81 8.94 10.84
C SER A 43 3.53 9.50 10.25
N ASP A 44 3.09 8.96 9.11
CA ASP A 44 1.88 9.37 8.39
C ASP A 44 0.61 8.59 8.82
N TYR A 45 0.72 7.63 9.76
CA TYR A 45 -0.45 6.96 10.33
C TYR A 45 -1.26 7.90 11.22
N GLU A 46 -2.56 7.67 11.37
CA GLU A 46 -3.39 8.41 12.32
C GLU A 46 -2.99 8.11 13.78
N PRO A 47 -2.98 9.09 14.70
CA PRO A 47 -2.62 8.87 16.11
C PRO A 47 -3.47 7.80 16.81
N ASN A 48 -4.74 7.68 16.41
CA ASN A 48 -5.70 6.69 16.92
C ASN A 48 -6.04 5.64 15.85
N ASN A 49 -5.05 5.19 15.06
CA ASN A 49 -5.27 4.15 14.06
C ASN A 49 -5.71 2.82 14.74
N PRO A 50 -6.55 2.01 14.08
CA PRO A 50 -7.10 0.78 14.65
C PRO A 50 -6.04 -0.28 14.99
N TYR A 51 -4.83 -0.15 14.46
CA TYR A 51 -3.72 -1.09 14.67
C TYR A 51 -2.84 -0.72 15.88
N GLY A 52 -3.04 0.47 16.45
CA GLY A 52 -2.23 1.00 17.55
C GLY A 52 -0.76 1.13 17.19
N ILE A 53 -0.47 1.51 15.94
CA ILE A 53 0.90 1.79 15.46
C ILE A 53 1.29 3.21 15.89
N GLU A 54 2.42 3.35 16.58
CA GLU A 54 2.95 4.66 16.97
C GLU A 54 3.55 5.39 15.76
N GLN A 55 3.38 6.72 15.70
CA GLN A 55 3.97 7.57 14.67
C GLN A 55 5.48 7.77 14.90
N LYS A 56 6.32 7.19 14.02
CA LYS A 56 7.79 7.24 14.14
C LYS A 56 8.48 7.39 12.77
N ASN A 57 9.77 7.73 12.81
CA ASN A 57 10.72 7.68 11.69
C ASN A 57 10.42 8.52 10.44
N LYS A 58 9.79 9.68 10.63
CA LYS A 58 9.44 10.61 9.53
C LYS A 58 10.63 10.94 8.63
N LYS A 59 10.53 10.56 7.35
CA LYS A 59 11.50 10.84 6.28
C LYS A 59 12.92 10.33 6.56
N VAL A 60 13.06 9.25 7.33
CA VAL A 60 14.35 8.58 7.52
C VAL A 60 14.70 7.78 6.25
N PRO A 61 15.86 8.02 5.62
CA PRO A 61 16.25 7.29 4.41
C PRO A 61 16.38 5.78 4.64
N GLY A 62 15.95 5.00 3.64
CA GLY A 62 16.08 3.53 3.66
C GLY A 62 14.95 2.80 4.39
N LEU A 63 13.99 3.51 4.98
CA LEU A 63 12.80 2.90 5.58
C LEU A 63 11.68 2.78 4.55
N MET A 64 10.97 1.65 4.62
CA MET A 64 9.75 1.45 3.84
C MET A 64 8.58 2.17 4.50
N LYS A 65 7.58 2.57 3.73
CA LYS A 65 6.36 3.16 4.29
C LYS A 65 5.13 2.49 3.71
N ASP A 66 4.04 2.52 4.47
CA ASP A 66 2.73 2.22 3.92
C ASP A 66 2.18 3.46 3.20
N GLU A 67 2.02 3.40 1.88
CA GLU A 67 1.51 4.52 1.08
C GLU A 67 0.05 4.88 1.37
N ASN A 68 -0.70 3.96 1.99
CA ASN A 68 -2.11 4.14 2.28
C ASN A 68 -2.40 4.46 3.75
N ASN A 69 -1.38 4.62 4.58
CA ASN A 69 -1.51 5.01 5.98
C ASN A 69 -2.52 4.13 6.76
N GLY A 70 -2.45 2.81 6.59
CA GLY A 70 -3.34 1.85 7.22
C GLY A 70 -4.66 1.59 6.48
N GLN A 71 -4.91 2.25 5.35
CA GLN A 71 -6.09 1.98 4.53
C GLN A 71 -5.89 0.74 3.65
N ILE A 72 -6.82 -0.20 3.76
CA ILE A 72 -6.80 -1.45 3.01
C ILE A 72 -7.12 -1.18 1.53
N MET A 73 -6.33 -1.73 0.63
CA MET A 73 -6.65 -1.81 -0.80
C MET A 73 -7.68 -2.92 -1.03
N LEU A 74 -8.84 -2.59 -1.59
CA LEU A 74 -9.92 -3.54 -1.87
C LEU A 74 -9.78 -4.14 -3.28
N GLU A 75 -9.43 -3.30 -4.24
CA GLU A 75 -9.36 -3.67 -5.65
C GLU A 75 -8.08 -3.12 -6.25
N PHE A 76 -7.43 -3.91 -7.11
CA PHE A 76 -6.19 -3.54 -7.79
C PHE A 76 -6.24 -4.03 -9.24
N VAL A 77 -5.86 -3.16 -10.17
CA VAL A 77 -5.65 -3.49 -11.58
C VAL A 77 -4.34 -2.89 -12.05
N ASP A 78 -3.56 -3.71 -12.75
CA ASP A 78 -2.35 -3.30 -13.45
C ASP A 78 -2.50 -3.65 -14.93
N LEU A 79 -2.13 -2.71 -15.80
CA LEU A 79 -2.21 -2.87 -17.25
C LEU A 79 -0.82 -2.98 -17.88
N ARG A 80 0.18 -2.29 -17.31
CA ARG A 80 1.57 -2.28 -17.76
C ARG A 80 2.45 -1.61 -16.72
N GLU A 81 3.76 -1.73 -16.89
CA GLU A 81 4.74 -1.01 -16.08
C GLU A 81 4.37 0.49 -15.93
N LYS A 82 4.30 0.94 -14.67
CA LYS A 82 3.96 2.31 -14.27
C LYS A 82 2.56 2.77 -14.71
N MET A 83 1.63 1.85 -14.96
CA MET A 83 0.23 2.11 -15.27
C MET A 83 -0.70 1.14 -14.54
N TYR A 84 -1.12 1.54 -13.36
CA TYR A 84 -1.99 0.77 -12.49
C TYR A 84 -2.97 1.69 -11.78
N ALA A 85 -4.04 1.11 -11.25
CA ALA A 85 -4.97 1.82 -10.39
C ALA A 85 -5.49 0.89 -9.30
N TYR A 86 -5.90 1.47 -8.17
CA TYR A 86 -6.46 0.72 -7.06
C TYR A 86 -7.49 1.53 -6.30
N LYS A 87 -8.43 0.82 -5.68
CA LYS A 87 -9.44 1.37 -4.78
C LYS A 87 -9.11 0.99 -3.35
N VAL A 88 -9.14 1.96 -2.45
CA VAL A 88 -8.98 1.73 -1.00
C VAL A 88 -10.31 1.82 -0.27
N HIS A 89 -10.35 1.30 0.96
CA HIS A 89 -11.56 1.16 1.76
C HIS A 89 -12.34 2.46 1.99
N ASN A 90 -11.67 3.62 2.04
CA ASN A 90 -12.30 4.93 2.16
C ASN A 90 -12.82 5.51 0.83
N ASP A 91 -13.11 4.66 -0.16
CA ASP A 91 -13.54 4.99 -1.52
C ASP A 91 -12.57 5.87 -2.34
N ARG A 92 -11.36 6.13 -1.84
CA ARG A 92 -10.32 6.80 -2.63
C ARG A 92 -9.83 5.88 -3.75
N ILE A 93 -9.84 6.40 -4.97
CA ILE A 93 -9.27 5.73 -6.14
C ILE A 93 -7.93 6.38 -6.46
N VAL A 94 -6.87 5.57 -6.48
CA VAL A 94 -5.53 6.02 -6.90
C VAL A 94 -5.28 5.51 -8.31
N LYS A 95 -4.87 6.42 -9.19
CA LYS A 95 -4.57 6.12 -10.60
C LYS A 95 -3.15 6.57 -10.90
N ARG A 96 -2.33 5.66 -11.43
CA ARG A 96 -0.96 5.92 -11.85
C ARG A 96 -0.84 5.59 -13.33
N SER A 97 -0.23 6.51 -14.09
CA SER A 97 0.04 6.30 -15.51
C SER A 97 1.18 7.21 -15.92
N LYS A 98 2.40 6.68 -15.97
CA LYS A 98 3.56 7.45 -16.38
C LYS A 98 3.49 7.79 -17.87
N GLY A 99 3.78 9.05 -18.20
CA GLY A 99 3.74 9.58 -19.57
C GLY A 99 2.36 10.08 -20.00
N SER A 100 1.32 9.91 -19.17
CA SER A 100 0.00 10.51 -19.42
C SER A 100 -0.15 11.83 -18.68
N THR A 101 -0.95 12.75 -19.25
CA THR A 101 -1.31 14.00 -18.57
C THR A 101 -2.32 13.72 -17.46
N LEU A 102 -2.30 14.55 -16.41
CA LEU A 102 -3.27 14.45 -15.31
C LEU A 102 -4.72 14.56 -15.80
N ALA A 103 -4.98 15.38 -16.83
CA ALA A 103 -6.30 15.52 -17.42
C ALA A 103 -6.77 14.22 -18.09
N SER A 104 -5.88 13.50 -18.78
CA SER A 104 -6.20 12.19 -19.35
C SER A 104 -6.45 11.14 -18.26
N VAL A 105 -5.61 11.10 -17.23
CA VAL A 105 -5.75 10.12 -16.12
C VAL A 105 -7.06 10.31 -15.36
N LYS A 106 -7.53 11.55 -15.19
CA LYS A 106 -8.83 11.84 -14.55
C LYS A 106 -10.03 11.25 -15.31
N LYS A 107 -9.92 11.12 -16.64
CA LYS A 107 -10.99 10.57 -17.49
C LYS A 107 -11.08 9.05 -17.47
N ILE A 108 -10.04 8.35 -17.02
CA ILE A 108 -10.03 6.89 -16.92
C ILE A 108 -10.97 6.49 -15.77
N SER A 109 -12.02 5.72 -16.04
CA SER A 109 -12.89 5.13 -15.00
C SER A 109 -12.30 3.84 -14.45
N PHE A 110 -12.70 3.49 -13.23
CA PHE A 110 -12.37 2.20 -12.61
C PHE A 110 -13.52 1.19 -12.76
N ASP A 111 -14.64 1.63 -13.32
CA ASP A 111 -15.82 0.80 -13.58
C ASP A 111 -15.60 -0.04 -14.85
N ILE A 112 -15.79 -1.36 -14.71
CA ILE A 112 -15.85 -2.33 -15.81
C ILE A 112 -17.26 -2.35 -16.40
#